data_AF-A0A920E4B1-F1
#
_entry.id   AF-A0A920E4B1-F1
#
_cell.length_a   1.000
_cell.length_b   1.000
_cell.length_c   1.000
_cell.angle_alpha   90.00
_cell.angle_beta   90.00
_cell.angle_gamma   90.00
#
_symmetry.space_group_name_H-M   'P 1'
#
loop_
_entity.id
_entity.type
_entity.pdbx_description
1 polymer ?
#
loop_
_entity_poly.entity_id
_entity_poly.type
_entity_poly.pdbx_seq_one_letter_code
_entity_poly.pdbx_strand_id
1 'polypeptide(L)'
;MISGLKFENKNIDRTFISKKFQELGNFSFKEKVTVFILTLTLSLWILKNTLNEAFGINLNDAVIAIFGSFLFFIIPIKKSNFILSSDWYRNIPWNVLILFGGGLSMASLITSTGLANEFSKIFYFLTHLNY
;
A
#
# COMPACT_ATOMS: atom_id res chain seq x y z
N MET A 1 6.52 42.37 13.97
CA MET A 1 7.20 41.37 14.82
C MET A 1 7.07 39.99 14.15
N ILE A 2 7.84 39.74 13.08
CA ILE A 2 8.04 38.40 12.51
C ILE A 2 9.52 38.32 12.13
N SER A 3 10.34 38.07 13.15
CA SER A 3 11.76 37.78 13.00
C SER A 3 11.95 36.27 13.02
N GLY A 4 12.55 35.72 11.95
CA GLY A 4 13.49 34.60 12.14
C GLY A 4 13.05 33.19 11.75
N LEU A 5 12.39 32.98 10.62
CA LEU A 5 12.55 31.70 9.90
C LEU A 5 13.74 31.83 8.92
N LYS A 6 14.93 31.81 9.52
CA LYS A 6 16.19 31.65 8.78
C LYS A 6 16.23 30.20 8.34
N PHE A 7 15.79 29.92 7.12
CA PHE A 7 16.05 28.64 6.48
C PHE A 7 17.57 28.50 6.36
N GLU A 8 18.17 27.80 7.32
CA GLU A 8 19.56 27.37 7.29
C GLU A 8 19.70 26.51 6.04
N ASN A 9 20.29 27.10 4.99
CA ASN A 9 20.73 26.39 3.80
C ASN A 9 21.88 25.48 4.24
N LYS A 10 21.49 24.35 4.80
CA LYS A 10 22.39 23.28 5.21
C LYS A 10 22.62 22.47 3.94
N ASN A 11 23.72 22.77 3.26
CA ASN A 11 24.23 21.91 2.20
C ASN A 11 24.12 20.46 2.69
N ILE A 12 23.40 19.62 1.94
CA ILE A 12 23.31 18.20 2.22
C ILE A 12 24.68 17.62 1.88
N ASP A 13 25.65 17.87 2.76
CA ASP A 13 27.01 17.42 2.61
C ASP A 13 27.06 15.93 2.88
N ARG A 14 27.91 15.21 2.14
CA ARG A 14 28.12 13.77 2.35
C ARG A 14 28.49 13.44 3.79
N THR A 15 29.13 14.38 4.50
CA THR A 15 29.47 14.28 5.92
C THR A 15 28.23 14.26 6.83
N PHE A 16 27.18 14.99 6.48
CA PHE A 16 25.90 14.97 7.21
C PHE A 16 25.19 13.62 7.04
N ILE A 17 25.18 13.06 5.83
CA ILE A 17 24.62 11.72 5.54
C ILE A 17 25.42 10.63 6.29
N SER A 18 26.75 10.65 6.20
CA SER A 18 27.60 9.67 6.89
C SER A 18 27.44 9.73 8.41
N LYS A 19 27.27 10.93 8.98
CA LYS A 19 27.03 11.11 10.40
C LYS A 19 25.67 10.54 10.82
N LYS A 20 24.61 10.78 10.04
CA LYS A 20 23.28 10.17 10.25
C LYS A 20 23.30 8.64 10.10
N PHE A 21 24.08 8.12 9.15
CA PHE A 21 24.27 6.68 8.97
C PHE A 21 24.98 6.03 10.18
N GLN A 22 25.97 6.70 10.76
CA GLN A 22 26.62 6.24 11.99
C GLN A 22 25.69 6.35 13.22
N GLU A 23 24.84 7.38 13.30
CA GLU A 23 23.85 7.56 14.37
C GLU A 23 22.75 6.48 14.37
N LEU A 24 22.44 5.87 13.22
CA LEU A 24 21.42 4.80 13.10
C LEU A 24 21.82 3.52 13.85
N GLY A 25 23.11 3.25 14.04
CA GLY A 25 23.60 2.10 14.80
C GLY A 25 23.27 0.73 14.17
N ASN A 26 23.29 -0.32 15.00
CA ASN A 26 23.01 -1.69 14.55
C ASN A 26 21.50 -1.93 14.34
N PHE A 27 21.17 -2.72 13.31
CA PHE A 27 19.80 -3.14 13.05
C PHE A 27 19.10 -3.71 14.28
N SER A 28 17.99 -3.08 14.65
CA SER A 28 17.14 -3.55 15.72
C SER A 28 16.49 -4.88 15.36
N PHE A 29 16.15 -5.69 16.37
CA PHE A 29 15.41 -6.94 16.16
C PHE A 29 14.09 -6.68 15.42
N LYS A 30 13.44 -5.52 15.66
CA LYS A 30 12.23 -5.11 14.92
C LYS A 30 12.48 -4.99 13.42
N GLU A 31 13.56 -4.31 13.05
CA GLU A 31 13.89 -4.02 11.65
C GLU A 31 14.23 -5.30 10.90
N LYS A 32 14.97 -6.24 11.53
CA LYS A 32 15.29 -7.54 10.93
C LYS A 32 14.03 -8.35 10.62
N VAL A 33 13.07 -8.38 11.54
CA VAL A 33 11.80 -9.09 11.34
C VAL A 33 10.97 -8.41 10.25
N THR A 34 10.90 -7.08 10.23
CA THR A 34 10.19 -6.33 9.18
C THR A 34 10.78 -6.60 7.80
N VAL A 35 12.12 -6.59 7.67
CA VAL A 35 12.80 -6.92 6.42
C VAL A 35 12.50 -8.35 6.01
N PHE A 36 12.51 -9.31 6.94
CA PHE A 36 12.16 -10.70 6.66
C PHE A 36 10.74 -10.85 6.10
N ILE A 37 9.73 -10.25 6.75
CA ILE A 37 8.32 -10.30 6.30
C ILE A 37 8.17 -9.64 4.94
N LEU A 38 8.86 -8.51 4.72
CA LEU A 38 8.82 -7.79 3.46
C LEU A 38 9.45 -8.61 2.33
N THR A 39 10.64 -9.18 2.54
CA THR A 39 11.30 -10.07 1.57
C THR A 39 10.44 -11.30 1.27
N LEU A 40 9.78 -11.88 2.28
CA LEU A 40 8.85 -12.99 2.10
C LEU A 40 7.68 -12.57 1.21
N THR A 41 7.04 -11.44 1.52
CA THR A 41 5.89 -10.91 0.75
C THR A 41 6.27 -10.62 -0.69
N LEU A 42 7.43 -9.99 -0.93
CA LEU A 42 7.96 -9.75 -2.28
C LEU A 42 8.22 -11.05 -3.04
N SER A 43 8.79 -12.05 -2.36
CA SER A 43 9.04 -13.37 -2.96
C SER A 43 7.72 -14.02 -3.39
N LEU A 44 6.67 -13.90 -2.57
CA LEU A 44 5.32 -14.39 -2.90
C LEU A 44 4.73 -13.67 -4.12
N TRP A 45 4.93 -12.36 -4.29
CA TRP A 45 4.46 -11.66 -5.49
C TRP A 45 5.15 -12.14 -6.77
N ILE A 46 6.47 -12.35 -6.72
CA ILE A 46 7.24 -12.85 -7.87
C ILE A 46 6.80 -14.27 -8.22
N LEU A 47 6.60 -15.12 -7.21
CA LEU A 47 6.26 -16.53 -7.39
C LEU A 47 4.76 -16.79 -7.57
N LYS A 48 3.90 -15.76 -7.52
CA LYS A 48 2.43 -15.95 -7.50
C LYS A 48 1.92 -16.79 -8.66
N ASN A 49 2.43 -16.53 -9.87
CA ASN A 49 1.96 -17.23 -11.07
C ASN A 49 2.35 -18.71 -11.03
N THR A 50 3.60 -18.99 -10.67
CA THR A 50 4.12 -20.35 -10.51
C THR A 50 3.39 -21.13 -9.42
N LEU A 51 3.07 -20.49 -8.28
CA LEU A 51 2.28 -21.12 -7.22
C LEU A 51 0.85 -21.41 -7.66
N ASN A 52 0.22 -20.49 -8.39
CA ASN A 52 -1.14 -20.68 -8.90
C ASN A 52 -1.21 -21.86 -9.88
N GLU A 53 -0.24 -21.97 -10.79
CA GLU A 53 -0.15 -23.08 -11.74
C GLU A 53 0.17 -24.42 -11.05
N ALA A 54 1.06 -24.42 -10.05
CA ALA A 54 1.49 -25.65 -9.38
C ALA A 54 0.45 -26.21 -8.40
N PHE A 55 -0.25 -25.35 -7.66
CA PHE A 55 -1.19 -25.76 -6.61
C PHE A 55 -2.67 -25.61 -7.01
N GLY A 56 -2.97 -25.06 -8.19
CA GLY A 56 -4.33 -24.80 -8.64
C GLY A 56 -5.09 -23.79 -7.76
N ILE A 57 -4.35 -22.96 -7.02
CA ILE A 57 -4.90 -21.91 -6.15
C ILE A 57 -4.98 -20.58 -6.90
N ASN A 58 -5.87 -19.68 -6.46
CA ASN A 58 -6.00 -18.34 -7.01
C ASN A 58 -5.41 -17.31 -6.03
N LEU A 59 -4.08 -17.27 -5.92
CA LEU A 59 -3.40 -16.19 -5.20
C LEU A 59 -3.47 -14.92 -6.04
N ASN A 60 -4.12 -13.92 -5.47
CA ASN A 60 -4.13 -12.56 -6.00
C ASN A 60 -3.32 -11.63 -5.08
N ASP A 61 -2.91 -10.48 -5.61
CA ASP A 61 -2.04 -9.52 -4.91
C ASP A 61 -2.65 -9.06 -3.58
N ALA A 62 -3.99 -8.97 -3.50
CA ALA A 62 -4.71 -8.66 -2.26
C ALA A 62 -4.53 -9.72 -1.16
N VAL A 63 -4.58 -11.01 -1.52
CA VAL A 63 -4.44 -12.11 -0.56
C VAL A 63 -3.02 -12.13 0.02
N ILE A 64 -2.02 -11.94 -0.84
CA ILE A 64 -0.61 -11.87 -0.44
C ILE A 64 -0.37 -10.66 0.50
N ALA A 65 -0.93 -9.50 0.18
CA ALA A 65 -0.83 -8.31 1.02
C ALA A 65 -1.48 -8.50 2.40
N ILE A 66 -2.68 -9.10 2.46
CA ILE A 66 -3.36 -9.41 3.73
C ILE A 66 -2.54 -10.42 4.54
N PHE A 67 -2.01 -11.45 3.91
CA PHE A 67 -1.16 -12.45 4.56
C PHE A 67 0.12 -11.82 5.17
N GLY A 68 0.81 -10.97 4.40
CA GLY A 68 1.97 -10.22 4.90
C GLY A 68 1.63 -9.30 6.06
N SER A 69 0.51 -8.58 5.98
CA SER A 69 -0.03 -7.75 7.08
C SER A 69 -0.31 -8.59 8.32
N PHE A 70 -0.94 -9.75 8.16
CA PHE A 70 -1.25 -10.66 9.26
C PHE A 70 0.01 -11.19 9.95
N LEU A 71 1.07 -11.48 9.19
CA LEU A 71 2.39 -11.86 9.72
C LEU A 71 2.98 -10.79 10.66
N PHE A 72 2.76 -9.51 10.35
CA PHE A 72 3.21 -8.42 11.21
C PHE A 72 2.49 -8.37 12.57
N PHE A 73 1.26 -8.91 12.66
CA PHE A 73 0.53 -9.05 13.94
C PHE A 73 0.91 -10.30 14.72
N ILE A 74 1.23 -11.39 14.03
CA ILE A 74 1.53 -12.67 14.69
C ILE A 74 2.90 -12.64 15.36
N ILE A 75 3.93 -12.11 14.69
CA ILE A 75 5.32 -12.28 15.14
C ILE A 75 5.63 -11.33 16.32
N PRO A 76 5.84 -11.86 17.55
CA PRO A 76 6.14 -11.03 18.71
C PRO A 76 7.62 -10.64 18.73
N ILE A 77 7.93 -9.38 19.04
CA ILE A 77 9.31 -8.87 18.98
C ILE A 77 10.00 -8.89 20.35
N LYS A 78 9.25 -8.78 21.44
CA LYS A 78 9.67 -8.92 22.85
C LYS A 78 8.44 -9.17 23.71
N LYS A 79 8.61 -9.67 24.95
CA LYS A 79 7.52 -9.87 25.94
C LYS A 79 6.55 -8.67 25.91
N SER A 80 5.37 -8.89 25.34
CA SER A 80 4.26 -7.92 25.21
C SER A 80 4.40 -6.76 24.19
N ASN A 81 5.39 -6.76 23.28
CA ASN A 81 5.50 -5.76 22.22
C ASN A 81 5.47 -6.42 20.82
N PHE A 82 4.38 -6.18 20.10
CA PHE A 82 4.19 -6.53 18.69
C PHE A 82 4.82 -5.49 17.74
N ILE A 83 5.00 -5.88 16.47
CA ILE A 83 5.59 -5.00 15.43
C ILE A 83 4.71 -3.78 15.21
N LEU A 84 3.40 -3.98 15.11
CA LEU A 84 2.43 -2.90 15.14
C LEU A 84 1.92 -2.72 16.58
N SER A 85 2.26 -1.57 17.16
CA SER A 85 1.65 -1.07 18.39
C SER A 85 0.18 -0.73 18.15
N SER A 86 -0.66 -0.80 19.20
CA SER A 86 -2.10 -0.50 19.12
C SER A 86 -2.40 0.73 18.27
N ASP A 87 -1.68 1.85 18.42
CA ASP A 87 -1.93 3.10 17.68
C ASP A 87 -1.73 3.07 16.15
N TRP A 88 -1.24 1.96 15.57
CA TRP A 88 -0.98 1.88 14.13
C TRP A 88 -2.22 2.17 13.27
N TYR A 89 -3.41 1.76 13.73
CA TYR A 89 -4.66 1.93 12.99
C TYR A 89 -5.02 3.41 12.75
N ARG A 90 -4.47 4.31 13.58
CA ARG A 90 -4.65 5.77 13.41
C ARG A 90 -3.93 6.31 12.19
N ASN A 91 -2.87 5.64 11.75
CA ASN A 91 -2.07 6.04 10.59
C ASN A 91 -2.63 5.49 9.27
N ILE A 92 -3.67 4.65 9.31
CA ILE A 92 -4.32 4.15 8.10
C ILE A 92 -5.09 5.30 7.46
N PRO A 93 -4.92 5.54 6.15
CA PRO A 93 -5.67 6.58 5.44
C PRO A 93 -7.11 6.11 5.15
N TRP A 94 -7.96 6.08 6.17
CA TRP A 94 -9.36 5.64 6.08
C TRP A 94 -10.16 6.37 5.01
N ASN A 95 -9.90 7.67 4.82
CA ASN A 95 -10.53 8.49 3.79
C ASN A 95 -10.30 7.91 2.38
N VAL A 96 -9.09 7.41 2.13
CA VAL A 96 -8.69 6.84 0.84
C VAL A 96 -9.35 5.47 0.64
N LEU A 97 -9.41 4.63 1.69
CA LEU A 97 -10.08 3.33 1.63
C LEU A 97 -11.58 3.47 1.33
N ILE A 98 -12.26 4.42 1.99
CA ILE A 98 -13.68 4.70 1.77
C ILE A 98 -13.91 5.26 0.36
N LEU A 99 -13.04 6.16 -0.12
CA LEU A 99 -13.14 6.74 -1.46
C LEU A 99 -13.01 5.66 -2.55
N PHE A 100 -12.02 4.78 -2.44
CA PHE A 100 -11.86 3.67 -3.38
C PHE A 100 -13.04 2.70 -3.32
N GLY A 101 -13.48 2.32 -2.12
CA GLY A 101 -14.64 1.44 -1.95
C GLY A 101 -15.92 2.05 -2.53
N GLY A 102 -16.16 3.34 -2.29
CA GLY A 102 -17.29 4.09 -2.84
C GLY A 102 -17.25 4.17 -4.36
N GLY A 103 -16.09 4.48 -4.95
CA GLY A 103 -15.90 4.53 -6.39
C GLY A 103 -16.14 3.18 -7.09
N LEU A 104 -15.58 2.09 -6.54
CA LEU A 104 -15.79 0.73 -7.04
C LEU A 104 -17.25 0.29 -6.92
N SER A 105 -17.92 0.64 -5.81
CA SER A 105 -19.34 0.33 -5.61
C SER A 105 -20.22 1.10 -6.60
N MET A 106 -19.94 2.38 -6.82
CA MET A 106 -20.67 3.20 -7.80
C MET A 106 -20.44 2.70 -9.23
N ALA A 107 -19.20 2.36 -9.60
CA ALA A 107 -18.90 1.76 -10.90
C ALA A 107 -19.64 0.43 -11.11
N SER A 108 -19.72 -0.39 -10.07
CA SER A 108 -20.51 -1.63 -10.08
C SER A 108 -21.99 -1.34 -10.29
N LEU A 109 -22.57 -0.37 -9.56
CA LEU A 109 -23.96 0.03 -9.71
C LEU A 109 -24.29 0.54 -11.11
N ILE A 110 -23.42 1.37 -11.70
CA ILE A 110 -23.61 1.88 -13.07
C ILE A 110 -23.63 0.73 -14.09
N THR A 111 -22.83 -0.31 -13.85
CA THR A 111 -22.76 -1.50 -14.68
C THR A 111 -23.96 -2.42 -14.47
N SER A 112 -24.33 -2.68 -13.21
CA SER A 112 -25.42 -3.61 -12.85
C SER A 112 -26.81 -3.07 -13.16
N THR A 113 -27.00 -1.75 -13.10
CA THR A 113 -28.26 -1.09 -13.47
C THR A 113 -28.44 -0.98 -14.99
N GLY A 114 -27.43 -1.30 -15.78
CA GLY A 114 -27.45 -1.13 -17.23
C GLY A 114 -27.33 0.34 -17.68
N LEU A 115 -27.12 1.28 -16.74
CA LEU A 115 -26.92 2.70 -17.06
C LEU A 115 -25.76 2.92 -18.02
N ALA A 116 -24.65 2.18 -17.84
CA ALA A 116 -23.53 2.19 -18.77
C ALA A 116 -23.98 1.90 -20.21
N ASN A 117 -24.86 0.91 -20.39
CA ASN A 117 -25.32 0.46 -21.69
C ASN A 117 -26.25 1.48 -22.36
N GLU A 118 -27.09 2.19 -21.60
CA GLU A 118 -27.91 3.28 -22.12
C GLU A 118 -27.07 4.47 -22.58
N PHE A 119 -26.05 4.86 -21.81
CA PHE A 119 -25.08 5.88 -22.24
C PHE A 119 -24.34 5.46 -23.51
N SER A 120 -23.95 4.18 -23.62
CA SER A 120 -23.31 3.65 -24.83
C SER A 120 -24.20 3.75 -26.06
N LYS A 121 -25.51 3.47 -25.95
CA LYS A 121 -26.47 3.62 -27.06
C LYS A 121 -26.56 5.07 -27.54
N ILE A 122 -26.65 6.02 -26.61
CA ILE A 122 -26.71 7.45 -26.92
C ILE A 122 -25.42 7.91 -27.62
N PHE A 123 -24.27 7.49 -27.10
CA PHE A 123 -22.98 7.81 -27.72
C PHE A 123 -22.83 7.22 -29.13
N TYR A 124 -23.29 5.98 -29.32
CA TYR A 124 -23.33 5.31 -30.63
C TYR A 124 -24.23 6.07 -31.62
N PHE A 125 -25.42 6.48 -31.19
CA PHE A 125 -26.35 7.27 -31.99
C PHE A 125 -25.75 8.63 -32.39
N LEU A 126 -25.13 9.36 -31.46
CA LEU A 126 -24.46 10.64 -31.75
C LEU A 126 -23.29 10.48 -32.72
N THR A 127 -22.54 9.39 -32.59
CA THR A 127 -21.43 9.09 -33.51
C THR A 127 -21.93 8.78 -34.92
N HIS A 128 -23.09 8.14 -35.05
CA HIS A 128 -23.74 7.86 -36.35
C HIS A 128 -24.43 9.09 -36.97
N LEU A 129 -24.76 10.11 -36.20
CA LEU A 129 -25.31 11.38 -36.70
C LEU A 129 -24.26 12.33 -37.30
N ASN A 130 -22.97 12.02 -37.16
CA ASN A 130 -21.87 12.81 -37.72
C ASN A 130 -21.43 12.33 -39.12
N TYR A 131 -22.39 11.81 -39.90
CA TYR A 131 -22.36 11.79 -41.37
C TYR A 131 -23.52 12.62 -41.90
#